data_AF-A0A2D6GGF1-F1
#
_entry.id   AF-A0A2D6GGF1-F1
#
_cell.length_a   1.000
_cell.length_b   1.000
_cell.length_c   1.000
_cell.angle_alpha   90.00
_cell.angle_beta   90.00
_cell.angle_gamma   90.00
#
_symmetry.space_group_name_H-M   'P 1'
#
loop_
_entity.id
_entity.type
_entity.pdbx_description
1 polymer ?
#
loop_
_entity_poly.entity_id
_entity_poly.type
_entity_poly.pdbx_seq_one_letter_code
_entity_poly.pdbx_strand_id
1 'polypeptide(L)'
;MTSVNVRELIPKNVLGSRETARTIASDIAQAVHESHGSFEIDLQGVLGFAPAFFSEILSMIGEASQEQSVPLVKLVIAHPPTELSSKHHAVCRPHGLVISRERARRLADYSDESSVTFRLLVGWMA
;
A
#
# COMPACT_ATOMS: atom_id res chain seq x y z
N MET A 1 13.75 -2.75 1.34
CA MET A 1 12.30 -2.70 1.07
C MET A 1 11.63 -3.26 2.29
N THR A 2 10.80 -2.46 2.95
CA THR A 2 10.08 -2.86 4.16
C THR A 2 8.65 -3.21 3.78
N SER A 3 8.17 -4.36 4.24
CA SER A 3 6.85 -4.90 3.91
C SER A 3 6.00 -5.02 5.17
N VAL A 4 4.75 -4.62 5.08
CA VAL A 4 3.76 -4.71 6.16
C VAL A 4 2.65 -5.67 5.75
N ASN A 5 2.51 -6.76 6.50
CA ASN A 5 1.41 -7.69 6.33
C ASN A 5 0.16 -7.17 7.06
N VAL A 6 -0.84 -6.73 6.29
CA VAL A 6 -2.04 -6.10 6.85
C VAL A 6 -2.87 -7.08 7.67
N ARG A 7 -2.84 -8.38 7.35
CA ARG A 7 -3.63 -9.39 8.06
C ARG A 7 -3.07 -9.70 9.46
N GLU A 8 -1.76 -9.60 9.63
CA GLU A 8 -1.12 -9.78 10.94
C GLU A 8 -1.48 -8.64 11.90
N LEU A 9 -1.60 -7.43 11.38
CA LEU A 9 -1.97 -6.25 12.17
C LEU A 9 -3.48 -6.10 12.36
N ILE A 10 -4.26 -6.48 11.34
CA ILE A 10 -5.72 -6.43 11.34
C ILE A 10 -6.24 -7.84 11.07
N PRO A 11 -6.64 -8.61 12.11
CA PRO A 11 -7.13 -9.99 11.96
C PRO A 11 -8.57 -10.02 11.43
N LYS A 12 -8.82 -9.34 10.30
CA LYS A 12 -10.09 -9.26 9.58
C LYS A 12 -9.87 -9.64 8.12
N ASN A 13 -10.80 -10.43 7.60
CA ASN A 13 -10.75 -10.85 6.20
C ASN A 13 -11.23 -9.77 5.24
N VAL A 14 -12.03 -8.79 5.70
CA VAL A 14 -12.56 -7.70 4.88
C VAL A 14 -12.27 -6.35 5.55
N LEU A 15 -11.64 -5.45 4.81
CA LEU A 15 -11.12 -4.17 5.31
C LEU A 15 -11.93 -3.01 4.74
N GLY A 16 -12.94 -2.56 5.48
CA GLY A 16 -13.97 -1.66 4.94
C GLY A 16 -13.87 -0.18 5.33
N SER A 17 -13.38 0.14 6.54
CA SER A 17 -13.48 1.50 7.10
C SER A 17 -12.14 2.19 7.28
N ARG A 18 -12.15 3.52 7.23
CA ARG A 18 -11.00 4.38 7.57
C ARG A 18 -10.54 4.15 9.01
N GLU A 19 -11.49 3.96 9.93
CA GLU A 19 -11.19 3.67 11.35
C GLU A 19 -10.39 2.38 11.48
N THR A 20 -10.74 1.35 10.70
CA THR A 20 -10.00 0.08 10.70
C THR A 20 -8.57 0.29 10.20
N ALA A 21 -8.36 1.11 9.16
CA ALA A 21 -7.01 1.48 8.72
C ALA A 21 -6.23 2.22 9.81
N ARG A 22 -6.86 3.18 10.49
CA ARG A 22 -6.20 3.97 11.55
C ARG A 22 -5.73 3.15 12.76
N THR A 23 -6.26 1.94 12.96
CA THR A 23 -5.80 1.06 14.04
C THR A 23 -4.32 0.65 13.90
N ILE A 24 -3.76 0.70 12.69
CA ILE A 24 -2.37 0.31 12.40
C ILE A 24 -1.48 1.51 12.06
N ALA A 25 -1.90 2.73 12.39
CA ALA A 25 -1.20 3.95 12.01
C ALA A 25 0.25 3.99 12.54
N SER A 26 0.47 3.55 13.78
CA SER A 26 1.80 3.51 14.38
C SER A 26 2.72 2.51 13.70
N ASP A 27 2.21 1.31 13.35
CA ASP A 27 2.96 0.30 12.62
C ASP A 27 3.34 0.77 11.22
N ILE A 28 2.41 1.44 10.52
CA ILE A 28 2.66 2.05 9.22
C ILE A 28 3.74 3.14 9.34
N ALA A 29 3.64 4.02 10.32
CA ALA A 29 4.62 5.09 10.50
C ALA A 29 6.02 4.55 10.80
N GLN A 30 6.12 3.54 11.66
CA GLN A 30 7.40 2.86 11.94
C GLN A 30 7.96 2.21 10.68
N ALA A 31 7.14 1.47 9.95
CA ALA A 31 7.60 0.76 8.78
C ALA A 31 7.97 1.71 7.62
N VAL A 32 7.33 2.88 7.51
CA VAL A 32 7.76 3.96 6.59
C VAL A 32 9.15 4.47 6.97
N HIS A 33 9.42 4.69 8.26
CA HIS A 33 10.73 5.10 8.75
C HIS A 33 11.83 4.12 8.33
N GLU A 34 11.57 2.83 8.54
CA GLU A 34 12.49 1.73 8.24
C GLU A 34 12.60 1.43 6.73
N SER A 35 11.64 1.89 5.93
CA SER A 35 11.57 1.58 4.49
C SER A 35 12.68 2.21 3.66
N HIS A 36 13.29 3.28 4.16
CA HIS A 36 14.26 4.12 3.45
C HIS A 36 13.79 4.47 2.01
N GLY A 37 12.49 4.72 1.85
CA GLY A 37 11.88 5.16 0.59
C GLY A 37 11.32 4.04 -0.29
N SER A 38 11.37 2.76 0.11
CA SER A 38 10.67 1.68 -0.61
C SER A 38 9.84 0.83 0.34
N PHE A 39 8.53 1.03 0.25
CA PHE A 39 7.53 0.46 1.13
C PHE A 39 6.60 -0.50 0.39
N GLU A 40 6.21 -1.60 1.03
CA GLU A 40 5.27 -2.58 0.51
C GLU A 40 4.14 -2.81 1.51
N ILE A 41 2.90 -2.85 0.99
CA ILE A 41 1.71 -3.29 1.71
C ILE A 41 1.37 -4.67 1.18
N ASP A 42 1.46 -5.68 2.02
CA ASP A 42 1.06 -7.04 1.71
C ASP A 42 -0.37 -7.30 2.18
N LEU A 43 -1.24 -7.64 1.22
CA LEU A 43 -2.64 -7.98 1.44
C LEU A 43 -2.88 -9.50 1.43
N GLN A 44 -1.83 -10.31 1.59
CA GLN A 44 -1.96 -11.76 1.62
C GLN A 44 -3.01 -12.21 2.66
N GLY A 45 -3.98 -13.00 2.18
CA GLY A 45 -5.04 -13.53 3.02
C GLY A 45 -6.14 -12.53 3.38
N VAL A 46 -6.10 -11.29 2.88
CA VAL A 46 -7.25 -10.38 2.83
C VAL A 46 -8.17 -10.85 1.70
N LEU A 47 -9.48 -10.88 1.92
CA LEU A 47 -10.49 -11.29 0.92
C LEU A 47 -11.12 -10.11 0.19
N GLY A 48 -11.01 -8.90 0.74
CA GLY A 48 -11.47 -7.68 0.09
C GLY A 48 -11.17 -6.45 0.92
N PHE A 49 -11.04 -5.31 0.25
CA PHE A 49 -10.89 -4.02 0.92
C PHE A 49 -11.65 -2.93 0.18
N ALA A 50 -12.06 -1.90 0.90
CA ALA A 50 -12.78 -0.77 0.36
C ALA A 50 -11.82 0.34 -0.09
N PRO A 51 -12.20 1.16 -1.11
CA PRO A 51 -11.44 2.34 -1.49
C PRO A 51 -11.22 3.33 -0.34
N ALA A 52 -12.17 3.41 0.60
CA ALA A 52 -12.05 4.27 1.78
C ALA A 52 -10.94 3.78 2.74
N PHE A 53 -10.87 2.48 3.00
CA PHE A 53 -9.77 1.87 3.76
C PHE A 53 -8.43 2.15 3.08
N PHE A 54 -8.36 1.92 1.76
CA PHE A 54 -7.13 2.11 1.01
C PHE A 54 -6.67 3.57 0.99
N SER A 55 -7.59 4.51 0.73
CA SER A 55 -7.30 5.94 0.79
C SER A 55 -6.71 6.35 2.14
N GLU A 56 -7.22 5.79 3.25
CA GLU A 56 -6.71 6.10 4.57
C GLU A 56 -5.28 5.59 4.78
N ILE A 57 -4.97 4.38 4.31
CA ILE A 57 -3.61 3.83 4.33
C ILE A 57 -2.65 4.75 3.55
N LEU A 58 -3.06 5.21 2.37
CA LEU A 58 -2.25 6.14 1.56
C LEU A 58 -2.03 7.48 2.28
N SER A 59 -3.06 8.02 2.95
CA SER A 59 -2.93 9.22 3.78
C SER A 59 -1.91 9.02 4.89
N MET A 60 -1.99 7.92 5.65
CA MET A 60 -1.07 7.65 6.77
C MET A 60 0.38 7.52 6.31
N ILE A 61 0.61 6.89 5.16
CA ILE A 61 1.97 6.78 4.59
C ILE A 61 2.49 8.17 4.19
N GLY A 62 1.64 9.00 3.58
CA GLY A 62 1.98 10.38 3.23
C GLY A 62 2.32 11.21 4.47
N GLU A 63 1.47 11.14 5.50
CA GLU A 63 1.66 11.81 6.79
C GLU A 63 3.00 11.38 7.44
N ALA A 64 3.24 10.07 7.58
CA ALA A 64 4.48 9.55 8.17
C ALA A 64 5.74 9.96 7.38
N SER A 65 5.66 9.94 6.05
CA SER A 65 6.74 10.38 5.17
C SER A 65 7.08 11.87 5.39
N GLN A 66 6.06 12.73 5.54
CA GLN A 66 6.24 14.16 5.85
C GLN A 66 6.85 14.37 7.23
N GLU A 67 6.25 13.79 8.26
CA GLU A 67 6.65 13.97 9.66
C GLU A 67 8.09 13.52 9.90
N GLN A 68 8.51 12.44 9.24
CA GLN A 68 9.84 11.86 9.39
C GLN A 68 10.86 12.38 8.38
N SER A 69 10.45 13.24 7.43
CA SER A 69 11.29 13.72 6.33
C SER A 69 11.94 12.58 5.52
N VAL A 70 11.25 11.44 5.41
CA VAL A 70 11.69 10.28 4.63
C VAL A 70 10.96 10.29 3.30
N PRO A 71 11.62 10.56 2.15
CA PRO A 71 10.95 10.60 0.86
C PRO A 71 10.51 9.19 0.44
N LEU A 72 9.21 8.98 0.22
CA LEU A 72 8.68 7.69 -0.20
C LEU A 72 8.79 7.50 -1.72
N VAL A 73 9.89 6.90 -2.18
CA VAL A 73 10.21 6.70 -3.60
C VAL A 73 9.32 5.64 -4.27
N LYS A 74 8.92 4.59 -3.54
CA LYS A 74 8.16 3.47 -4.09
C LYS A 74 7.18 2.88 -3.08
N LEU A 75 5.94 2.63 -3.53
CA LEU A 75 4.89 1.93 -2.78
C LEU A 75 4.46 0.69 -3.56
N VAL A 76 4.57 -0.51 -3.01
CA VAL A 76 4.13 -1.76 -3.67
C VAL A 76 2.87 -2.28 -2.97
N ILE A 77 1.87 -2.74 -3.74
CA ILE A 77 0.72 -3.47 -3.19
C ILE A 77 0.84 -4.94 -3.60
N ALA A 78 1.28 -5.77 -2.66
CA ALA A 78 1.45 -7.20 -2.86
C ALA A 78 0.14 -7.96 -2.56
N HIS A 79 -0.08 -9.05 -3.29
CA HIS A 79 -1.22 -9.97 -3.12
C HIS A 79 -2.61 -9.32 -2.97
N PRO A 80 -3.02 -8.36 -3.83
CA PRO A 80 -4.36 -7.81 -3.74
C PRO A 80 -5.41 -8.91 -3.97
N PRO A 81 -6.49 -8.98 -3.15
CA PRO A 81 -7.53 -10.01 -3.28
C PRO A 81 -8.24 -10.03 -4.63
N THR A 82 -8.33 -8.87 -5.27
CA THR A 82 -8.96 -8.69 -6.58
C THR A 82 -8.18 -7.65 -7.37
N GLU A 83 -8.39 -7.62 -8.69
CA GLU A 83 -7.98 -6.44 -9.45
C GLU A 83 -8.55 -5.16 -8.83
N LEU A 84 -7.72 -4.12 -8.85
CA LEU A 84 -8.09 -2.83 -8.28
C LEU A 84 -9.08 -2.15 -9.20
N SER A 85 -10.30 -1.96 -8.69
CA SER A 85 -11.37 -1.30 -9.42
C SER A 85 -11.05 0.17 -9.72
N SER A 86 -11.79 0.78 -10.65
CA SER A 86 -11.69 2.22 -10.96
C SER A 86 -11.83 3.13 -9.73
N LYS A 87 -12.53 2.67 -8.68
CA LYS A 87 -12.65 3.40 -7.41
C LYS A 87 -11.34 3.41 -6.62
N HIS A 88 -10.61 2.29 -6.61
CA HIS A 88 -9.27 2.23 -6.02
C HIS A 88 -8.29 3.12 -6.80
N HIS A 89 -8.40 3.14 -8.13
CA HIS A 89 -7.58 4.03 -8.94
C HIS A 89 -7.88 5.50 -8.69
N ALA A 90 -9.15 5.86 -8.47
CA ALA A 90 -9.55 7.23 -8.17
C ALA A 90 -8.93 7.74 -6.87
N VAL A 91 -8.85 6.90 -5.83
CA VAL A 91 -8.25 7.31 -4.55
C VAL A 91 -6.73 7.41 -4.60
N CYS A 92 -6.05 6.82 -5.59
CA CYS A 92 -4.61 7.03 -5.78
C CYS A 92 -4.25 8.44 -6.25
N ARG A 93 -5.11 9.07 -7.06
CA ARG A 93 -4.81 10.35 -7.74
C ARG A 93 -4.50 11.50 -6.78
N PRO A 94 -5.27 11.75 -5.70
CA PRO A 94 -4.98 12.83 -4.75
C PRO A 94 -3.62 12.70 -4.08
N HIS A 95 -3.05 11.49 -3.99
CA HIS A 95 -1.74 11.24 -3.38
C HIS A 95 -0.59 11.26 -4.40
N GLY A 96 -0.84 11.68 -5.66
CA GLY A 96 0.20 11.72 -6.70
C GLY A 96 0.69 10.34 -7.16
N LEU A 97 -0.06 9.28 -6.86
CA LEU A 97 0.32 7.91 -7.18
C LEU A 97 0.03 7.58 -8.65
N VAL A 98 1.04 7.05 -9.33
CA VAL A 98 0.88 6.47 -10.67
C VAL A 98 0.87 4.95 -10.57
N ILE A 99 -0.20 4.36 -11.09
CA ILE A 99 -0.39 2.91 -11.07
C ILE A 99 0.39 2.34 -12.23
N SER A 100 1.35 1.47 -11.95
CA SER A 100 2.14 0.78 -12.98
C SER A 100 2.04 -0.71 -12.74
N ARG A 101 1.19 -1.40 -13.51
CA ARG A 101 1.07 -2.86 -13.41
C ARG A 101 2.37 -3.50 -13.87
N GLU A 102 3.26 -3.79 -12.94
CA GLU A 102 4.44 -4.59 -13.16
C GLU A 102 4.10 -6.04 -12.78
N ARG A 103 3.99 -6.93 -13.78
CA ARG A 103 3.81 -8.36 -13.52
C ARG A 103 5.09 -8.84 -12.86
N ALA A 104 5.04 -9.21 -11.58
CA ALA A 104 6.21 -9.71 -10.87
C ALA A 104 6.73 -10.97 -11.56
N ARG A 105 7.76 -10.83 -12.40
CA ARG A 105 8.55 -11.98 -12.86
C ARG A 105 9.57 -12.27 -11.77
N ARG A 106 9.21 -13.07 -10.76
CA ARG A 106 10.23 -13.82 -10.03
C ARG A 106 10.48 -15.12 -10.76
N LEU A 107 11.77 -15.38 -11.02
CA LEU A 107 12.26 -16.65 -11.53
C LEU A 107 11.89 -17.78 -10.56
N ALA A 108 11.50 -18.90 -11.17
CA ALA A 108 11.37 -20.25 -10.61
C ALA A 108 10.21 -20.51 -9.64
N ASP A 109 9.42 -21.49 -10.06
CA ASP A 109 8.39 -22.26 -9.34
C ASP A 109 7.02 -21.64 -9.06
N TYR A 110 6.08 -22.03 -9.92
CA TYR A 110 4.69 -22.39 -9.61
C TYR A 110 3.98 -21.60 -8.48
N SER A 111 3.38 -20.47 -8.84
CA SER A 111 1.95 -20.17 -8.64
C SER A 111 1.66 -18.74 -9.15
N ASP A 112 0.45 -18.54 -9.66
CA ASP A 112 -0.02 -17.27 -10.24
C ASP A 112 -0.09 -16.16 -9.16
N GLU A 113 1.01 -15.45 -8.92
CA GLU A 113 1.07 -14.29 -8.02
C GLU A 113 0.91 -12.99 -8.82
N SER A 114 -0.32 -12.49 -8.87
CA SER A 114 -0.64 -11.19 -9.44
C SER A 114 -0.30 -10.07 -8.45
N SER A 115 0.98 -9.69 -8.35
CA SER A 115 1.38 -8.49 -7.59
C SER A 115 1.12 -7.22 -8.40
N VAL A 116 0.52 -6.20 -7.78
CA VAL A 116 0.29 -4.89 -8.41
C VAL A 116 1.27 -3.89 -7.83
N THR A 117 2.34 -3.63 -8.56
CA THR A 117 3.27 -2.59 -8.19
C THR A 117 2.61 -1.22 -8.36
N PHE A 118 2.80 -0.32 -7.40
CA PHE A 118 2.58 1.09 -7.62
C PHE A 118 3.95 1.76 -7.69
N ARG A 119 4.08 2.80 -8.51
CA ARG A 119 5.26 3.66 -8.43
C ARG A 119 4.73 5.03 -8.06
N LEU A 120 5.07 5.51 -6.87
CA LEU A 120 4.97 6.95 -6.65
C LEU A 120 5.92 7.59 -7.67
N LEU A 121 5.37 8.39 -8.56
CA LEU A 121 6.14 9.50 -9.10
C LEU A 121 6.08 10.55 -8.01
N VAL A 122 7.08 10.58 -7.14
CA VAL A 122 7.25 11.67 -6.17
C VAL A 122 7.66 12.92 -6.95
N GLY A 123 6.68 13.52 -7.61
CA GLY A 123 6.69 14.94 -7.93
C GLY A 123 5.84 15.62 -6.88
N TRP A 124 6.33 15.70 -5.64
CA TRP A 124 5.74 16.62 -4.67
C TRP A 124 6.06 18.02 -5.17
N MET A 125 5.07 18.64 -5.83
CA MET A 125 5.11 20.07 -6.08
C MET A 125 5.12 20.74 -4.71
N ALA A 126 6.23 21.45 -4.47
CA ALA A 126 6.44 22.36 -3.36
C ALA A 126 5.34 23.41 -3.25
#